data_AF-A0A7J5J9V1-F1
#
_entry.id   AF-A0A7J5J9V1-F1
#
_cell.length_a   1.000
_cell.length_b   1.000
_cell.length_c   1.000
_cell.angle_alpha   90.00
_cell.angle_beta   90.00
_cell.angle_gamma   90.00
#
_symmetry.space_group_name_H-M   'P 1'
#
loop_
_entity.id
_entity.type
_entity.pdbx_description
1 polymer ?
#
loop_
_entity_poly.entity_id
_entity_poly.type
_entity_poly.pdbx_seq_one_letter_code
_entity_poly.pdbx_strand_id
1 'polypeptide(L)'
;MEYLLKMLFFANIASNLKVESMHLAHRNCEYILGVIYLFVFPVLLWADNKVNTYHFKSISTSVNFPTNEVRKLFQDSQGYIWISTYNGLLRYDGYSIVVYKPDGVNHGRSIDSFVNMVAEDKENNLWIGTHNGLYVLHKETDEIEKIISPLLQVSNVESILYASNGDLWVGSNKGLFRRKAGSRTFDCEKNMDIKSVVEDRKGQIWIGTWEQGLLRYSPQEELYYTYDGINPGNSAHVIFQDEAGNIWIGTWRYGLVKLINPYDS
;
A
#
# COMPACT_ATOMS: atom_id res chain seq x y z
N MET A 1 -6.91 8.76 33.69
CA MET A 1 -7.89 8.53 34.78
C MET A 1 -7.21 8.17 36.11
N GLU A 2 -6.23 7.27 36.14
CA GLU A 2 -5.52 6.88 37.38
C GLU A 2 -4.67 7.99 38.04
N TYR A 3 -4.06 8.87 37.25
CA TYR A 3 -3.22 9.97 37.75
C TYR A 3 -4.04 11.10 38.41
N LEU A 4 -5.25 11.36 37.92
CA LEU A 4 -6.14 12.39 38.46
C LEU A 4 -6.68 11.99 39.85
N LEU A 5 -6.91 10.68 40.05
CA LEU A 5 -7.42 10.13 41.31
C LEU A 5 -6.37 10.14 42.44
N LYS A 6 -5.09 9.93 42.10
CA LYS A 6 -3.98 10.07 43.08
C LYS A 6 -3.76 11.52 43.51
N MET A 7 -3.97 12.48 42.61
CA MET A 7 -3.81 13.91 42.92
C MET A 7 -4.85 14.42 43.93
N LEU A 8 -6.11 13.96 43.82
CA LEU A 8 -7.19 14.33 44.75
C LEU A 8 -6.99 13.73 46.15
N PHE A 9 -6.33 12.57 46.26
CA PHE A 9 -6.08 11.91 47.54
C PHE A 9 -5.03 12.67 48.39
N PHE A 10 -4.00 13.22 47.77
CA PHE A 10 -2.98 14.02 48.47
C PHE A 10 -3.47 15.43 48.84
N ALA A 11 -4.33 16.04 48.01
CA ALA A 11 -4.93 17.33 48.31
C ALA A 11 -5.84 17.29 49.56
N ASN A 12 -6.47 16.14 49.84
CA ASN A 12 -7.40 15.98 50.96
C ASN A 12 -6.71 15.66 52.30
N ILE A 13 -5.45 15.21 52.28
CA ILE A 13 -4.66 14.97 53.50
C ILE A 13 -4.07 16.30 54.03
N ALA A 14 -3.83 17.27 53.14
CA ALA A 14 -3.28 18.57 53.50
C ALA A 14 -4.30 19.51 54.19
N SER A 15 -5.61 19.24 54.10
CA SER A 15 -6.67 20.15 54.57
C SER A 15 -7.04 19.99 56.06
N ASN A 16 -6.48 19.02 56.79
CA ASN A 16 -6.95 18.63 58.13
C ASN A 16 -5.98 18.85 59.31
N LEU A 17 -4.95 19.69 59.18
CA LEU A 17 -4.08 20.09 60.31
C LEU A 17 -4.19 21.61 60.56
N LYS A 18 -4.88 22.00 61.64
CA LYS A 18 -5.05 23.40 62.06
C LYS A 18 -3.86 23.89 62.91
N VAL A 19 -3.31 25.04 62.49
CA VAL A 19 -3.20 26.34 63.23
C VAL A 19 -2.36 26.33 64.53
N GLU A 20 -1.16 26.93 64.51
CA GLU A 20 -0.93 28.35 64.91
C GLU A 20 0.56 28.77 65.00
N SER A 21 1.53 27.85 64.83
CA SER A 21 2.97 28.19 64.67
C SER A 21 3.43 28.22 63.21
N MET A 22 2.47 28.23 62.27
CA MET A 22 2.69 27.76 60.90
C MET A 22 2.79 28.86 59.85
N HIS A 23 2.63 30.16 60.17
CA HIS A 23 2.59 31.19 59.12
C HIS A 23 3.95 31.48 58.45
N LEU A 24 5.06 31.37 59.18
CA LEU A 24 6.40 31.53 58.59
C LEU A 24 6.85 30.24 57.86
N ALA A 25 6.51 29.07 58.43
CA ALA A 25 6.79 27.77 57.84
C ALA A 25 5.96 27.53 56.56
N HIS A 26 4.70 27.96 56.52
CA HIS A 26 3.81 27.81 55.36
C HIS A 26 4.24 28.69 54.18
N ARG A 27 4.68 29.94 54.44
CA ARG A 27 5.26 30.78 53.37
C ARG A 27 6.52 30.16 52.80
N ASN A 28 7.44 29.69 53.65
CA ASN A 28 8.66 29.02 53.19
C ASN A 28 8.36 27.72 52.44
N CYS A 29 7.34 26.97 52.85
CA CYS A 29 6.89 25.74 52.18
C CYS A 29 6.30 26.02 50.80
N GLU A 30 5.51 27.08 50.63
CA GLU A 30 4.98 27.50 49.33
C GLU A 30 6.09 27.97 48.38
N TYR A 31 7.11 28.69 48.87
CA TYR A 31 8.29 29.04 48.07
C TYR A 31 9.10 27.81 47.67
N ILE A 32 9.30 26.86 48.59
CA ILE A 32 10.02 25.60 48.30
C ILE A 32 9.24 24.75 47.30
N LEU A 33 7.92 24.60 47.45
CA LEU A 33 7.06 23.90 46.50
C LEU A 33 7.03 24.59 45.13
N GLY A 34 7.00 25.93 45.10
CA GLY A 34 7.07 26.71 43.87
C GLY A 34 8.42 26.56 43.16
N VAL A 35 9.53 26.53 43.90
CA VAL A 35 10.88 26.29 43.36
C VAL A 35 11.02 24.84 42.88
N ILE A 36 10.51 23.85 43.62
CA ILE A 36 10.45 22.45 43.17
C ILE A 36 9.62 22.35 41.89
N TYR A 37 8.48 23.04 41.79
CA TYR A 37 7.71 23.10 40.54
C TYR A 37 8.52 23.75 39.40
N LEU A 38 9.21 24.86 39.65
CA LEU A 38 10.03 25.56 38.66
C LEU A 38 11.22 24.73 38.14
N PHE A 39 11.76 23.81 38.96
CA PHE A 39 12.91 22.97 38.58
C PHE A 39 12.53 21.55 38.16
N VAL A 40 11.42 20.98 38.63
CA VAL A 40 11.01 19.60 38.30
C VAL A 40 10.10 19.55 37.07
N PHE A 41 9.31 20.60 36.80
CA PHE A 41 8.41 20.63 35.64
C PHE A 41 9.13 20.72 34.28
N PRO A 42 10.26 21.45 34.12
CA PRO A 42 11.02 21.41 32.87
C PRO A 42 11.69 20.06 32.64
N VAL A 43 12.07 19.34 33.70
CA VAL A 43 12.73 18.03 33.63
C VAL A 43 11.75 16.93 33.20
N LEU A 44 10.47 17.04 33.59
CA LEU A 44 9.39 16.16 33.11
C LEU A 44 8.91 16.47 31.68
N LEU A 45 9.27 17.63 31.14
CA LEU A 45 8.99 18.04 29.75
C LEU A 45 10.11 17.67 28.76
N TRP A 46 11.15 16.97 29.20
CA TRP A 46 12.01 16.21 28.29
C TRP A 46 11.20 15.00 27.80
N ALA A 47 10.25 15.27 26.90
CA ALA A 47 9.79 14.25 25.98
C ALA A 47 11.05 13.76 25.27
N ASP A 48 11.48 12.56 25.62
CA ASP A 48 12.52 11.82 24.92
C ASP A 48 12.00 11.64 23.49
N ASN A 49 12.29 12.62 22.62
CA ASN A 49 12.09 12.54 21.19
C ASN A 49 13.10 11.51 20.68
N LYS A 50 12.87 10.25 21.03
CA LYS A 50 13.52 9.11 20.39
C LYS A 50 13.07 9.14 18.94
N VAL A 51 13.86 9.84 18.13
CA VAL A 51 13.82 9.71 16.69
C VAL A 51 14.19 8.26 16.44
N ASN A 52 13.18 7.42 16.24
CA ASN A 52 13.36 6.05 15.81
C ASN A 52 14.08 6.12 14.47
N THR A 53 15.39 5.91 14.50
CA THR A 53 16.21 5.96 13.31
C THR A 53 16.02 4.62 12.63
N TYR A 54 15.32 4.62 11.50
CA TYR A 54 15.15 3.42 10.70
C TYR A 54 16.50 3.07 10.05
N HIS A 55 17.04 1.90 10.40
CA HIS A 55 18.24 1.37 9.78
C HIS A 55 17.85 0.48 8.60
N PHE A 56 18.17 0.91 7.39
CA PHE A 56 17.96 0.12 6.18
C PHE A 56 19.20 -0.72 5.89
N LYS A 57 18.99 -2.03 5.67
CA LYS A 57 20.06 -2.93 5.21
C LYS A 57 19.92 -3.12 3.70
N SER A 58 20.98 -2.78 2.95
CA SER A 58 21.05 -3.13 1.53
C SER A 58 21.28 -4.63 1.37
N ILE A 59 20.54 -5.26 0.45
CA ILE A 59 20.68 -6.69 0.10
C ILE A 59 21.81 -6.88 -0.96
N SER A 60 22.45 -5.80 -1.41
CA SER A 60 23.36 -5.79 -2.56
C SER A 60 24.71 -6.50 -2.40
N THR A 61 25.12 -6.93 -1.20
CA THR A 61 26.51 -7.37 -0.97
C THR A 61 26.75 -8.89 -1.11
N SER A 62 25.70 -9.72 -1.17
CA SER A 62 25.87 -11.18 -1.28
C SER A 62 25.06 -11.84 -2.39
N VAL A 63 24.07 -11.15 -2.95
CA VAL A 63 23.21 -11.70 -4.00
C VAL A 63 23.29 -10.80 -5.24
N ASN A 64 23.69 -11.36 -6.37
CA ASN A 64 23.91 -10.61 -7.60
C ASN A 64 22.57 -10.27 -8.27
N PHE A 65 22.00 -9.12 -7.94
CA PHE A 65 20.80 -8.60 -8.62
C PHE A 65 21.17 -8.18 -10.05
N PRO A 66 20.43 -8.65 -11.07
CA PRO A 66 20.75 -8.30 -12.46
C PRO A 66 20.42 -6.84 -12.82
N THR A 67 19.70 -6.12 -11.96
CA THR A 67 19.32 -4.71 -12.15
C THR A 67 19.05 -4.03 -10.81
N ASN A 68 19.18 -2.71 -10.78
CA ASN A 68 18.87 -1.81 -9.67
C ASN A 68 17.50 -1.09 -9.84
N GLU A 69 16.74 -1.41 -10.89
CA GLU A 69 15.48 -0.75 -11.23
C GLU A 69 14.28 -1.60 -10.79
N VAL A 70 13.97 -1.53 -9.49
CA VAL A 70 12.81 -2.21 -8.90
C VAL A 70 11.54 -1.40 -9.18
N ARG A 71 10.55 -2.06 -9.80
CA ARG A 71 9.23 -1.49 -10.10
C ARG A 71 8.23 -1.73 -8.98
N LYS A 72 8.09 -3.00 -8.56
CA LYS A 72 7.11 -3.42 -7.55
C LYS A 72 7.63 -4.62 -6.76
N LEU A 73 7.23 -4.67 -5.49
CA LEU A 73 7.42 -5.83 -4.62
C LEU A 73 6.06 -6.49 -4.38
N PHE A 74 6.04 -7.81 -4.38
CA PHE A 74 4.86 -8.62 -4.06
C PHE A 74 5.29 -9.83 -3.24
N GLN A 75 4.60 -10.12 -2.15
CA GLN A 75 4.81 -11.35 -1.40
C GLN A 75 3.70 -12.33 -1.76
N ASP A 76 4.06 -13.53 -2.18
CA ASP A 76 3.07 -14.57 -2.47
C ASP A 76 2.64 -15.34 -1.21
N SER A 77 1.62 -16.17 -1.37
CA SER A 77 1.04 -17.02 -0.33
C SER A 77 2.04 -18.01 0.31
N GLN A 78 3.14 -18.32 -0.39
CA GLN A 78 4.20 -19.22 0.08
C GLN A 78 5.33 -18.46 0.80
N GLY A 79 5.25 -17.13 0.85
CA GLY A 79 6.20 -16.25 1.52
C GLY A 79 7.35 -15.76 0.66
N TYR A 80 7.41 -16.13 -0.63
CA TYR A 80 8.43 -15.62 -1.55
C TYR A 80 8.18 -14.15 -1.88
N ILE A 81 9.27 -13.39 -2.00
CA ILE A 81 9.24 -12.01 -2.45
C ILE A 81 9.52 -11.98 -3.95
N TRP A 82 8.52 -11.53 -4.70
CA TRP A 82 8.60 -11.28 -6.13
C TRP A 82 8.94 -9.82 -6.37
N ILE A 83 9.94 -9.60 -7.22
CA ILE A 83 10.52 -8.28 -7.49
C ILE A 83 10.42 -8.04 -8.99
N SER A 84 9.48 -7.19 -9.40
CA SER A 84 9.31 -6.77 -10.78
C SER A 84 10.39 -5.75 -11.14
N THR A 85 11.05 -5.91 -12.29
CA THR A 85 12.17 -5.05 -12.72
C THR A 85 12.14 -4.75 -14.22
N TYR A 86 12.96 -3.80 -14.67
CA TYR A 86 13.21 -3.57 -16.10
C TYR A 86 14.11 -4.62 -16.77
N ASN A 87 14.50 -5.69 -16.07
CA ASN A 87 15.24 -6.77 -16.68
C ASN A 87 14.72 -8.14 -16.21
N GLY A 88 13.40 -8.29 -16.29
CA GLY A 88 12.69 -9.51 -15.90
C GLY A 88 12.12 -9.49 -14.48
N LEU A 89 11.78 -10.67 -13.99
CA LEU A 89 11.16 -10.91 -12.69
C LEU A 89 12.14 -11.69 -11.81
N LEU A 90 12.25 -11.29 -10.55
CA LEU A 90 13.07 -11.99 -9.57
C LEU A 90 12.16 -12.62 -8.51
N ARG A 91 12.49 -13.84 -8.08
CA ARG A 91 11.91 -14.48 -6.90
C ARG A 91 12.99 -14.62 -5.84
N TYR A 92 12.73 -14.06 -4.67
CA TYR A 92 13.64 -14.06 -3.52
C TYR A 92 13.02 -14.84 -2.36
N ASP A 93 13.78 -15.79 -1.81
CA ASP A 93 13.34 -16.67 -0.72
C ASP A 93 13.90 -16.27 0.67
N GLY A 94 14.65 -15.16 0.74
CA GLY A 94 15.39 -14.73 1.93
C GLY A 94 16.89 -15.05 1.89
N TYR A 95 17.31 -15.99 1.04
CA TYR A 95 18.70 -16.46 0.91
C TYR A 95 19.22 -16.36 -0.52
N SER A 96 18.40 -16.74 -1.50
CA SER A 96 18.74 -16.91 -2.91
C SER A 96 17.73 -16.22 -3.83
N ILE A 97 18.15 -15.95 -5.07
CA ILE A 97 17.32 -15.34 -6.10
C ILE A 97 17.24 -16.26 -7.32
N VAL A 98 16.01 -16.46 -7.80
CA VAL A 98 15.74 -17.02 -9.13
C VAL A 98 15.37 -15.88 -10.07
N VAL A 99 15.96 -15.89 -11.27
CA VAL A 99 15.75 -14.86 -12.30
C VAL A 99 14.94 -15.44 -13.45
N TYR A 100 13.83 -14.80 -13.75
CA TYR A 100 13.01 -15.04 -14.94
C TYR A 100 13.26 -13.92 -15.93
N LYS A 101 13.90 -14.23 -17.06
CA LYS A 101 14.34 -13.25 -18.06
C LYS A 101 14.06 -13.79 -19.47
N PRO A 102 14.06 -12.94 -20.50
CA PRO A 102 14.03 -13.40 -21.87
C PRO A 102 15.39 -14.02 -22.21
N ASP A 103 15.59 -15.29 -21.86
CA ASP A 103 16.67 -16.10 -22.41
C ASP A 103 16.09 -17.11 -23.39
N GLY A 104 16.47 -16.99 -24.66
CA GLY A 104 16.04 -17.91 -25.72
C GLY A 104 16.62 -19.33 -25.59
N VAL A 105 17.07 -19.71 -24.38
CA VAL A 105 17.71 -20.99 -24.06
C VAL A 105 16.77 -21.86 -23.23
N ASN A 106 15.96 -21.29 -22.34
CA ASN A 106 14.94 -22.01 -21.57
C ASN A 106 13.54 -21.50 -21.91
N HIS A 107 12.95 -22.05 -22.97
CA HIS A 107 11.64 -21.63 -23.48
C HIS A 107 10.53 -21.60 -22.41
N GLY A 108 10.59 -22.46 -21.38
CA GLY A 108 9.59 -22.49 -20.31
C GLY A 108 9.64 -21.33 -19.30
N ARG A 109 10.73 -20.56 -19.25
CA ARG A 109 10.92 -19.44 -18.27
C ARG A 109 11.11 -18.07 -18.92
N SER A 110 10.87 -17.98 -20.22
CA SER A 110 11.10 -16.74 -20.97
C SER A 110 9.95 -15.76 -20.77
N ILE A 111 10.23 -14.66 -20.08
CA ILE A 111 9.33 -13.52 -19.93
C ILE A 111 9.86 -12.30 -20.69
N ASP A 112 8.99 -11.39 -21.11
CA ASP A 112 9.43 -10.12 -21.69
C ASP A 112 10.26 -9.29 -20.70
N SER A 113 11.15 -8.47 -21.23
CA SER A 113 12.21 -7.80 -20.49
C SER A 113 11.75 -6.75 -19.48
N PHE A 114 10.56 -6.15 -19.61
CA PHE A 114 10.06 -5.12 -18.66
C PHE A 114 8.86 -5.60 -17.87
N VAL A 115 9.09 -6.02 -16.62
CA VAL A 115 8.05 -6.50 -15.72
C VAL A 115 7.59 -5.36 -14.83
N ASN A 116 6.31 -5.05 -14.93
CA ASN A 116 5.71 -3.92 -14.23
C ASN A 116 5.19 -4.32 -12.86
N MET A 117 4.52 -5.46 -12.80
CA MET A 117 3.86 -5.92 -11.59
C MET A 117 3.52 -7.41 -11.67
N VAL A 118 3.27 -8.02 -10.52
CA VAL A 118 2.71 -9.36 -10.40
C VAL A 118 1.51 -9.38 -9.46
N ALA A 119 0.63 -10.35 -9.65
CA ALA A 119 -0.49 -10.66 -8.77
C ALA A 119 -0.70 -12.18 -8.72
N GLU A 120 -1.03 -12.71 -7.56
CA GLU A 120 -1.33 -14.14 -7.38
C GLU A 120 -2.83 -14.39 -7.42
N ASP A 121 -3.25 -15.48 -8.07
CA ASP A 121 -4.63 -15.96 -8.02
C ASP A 121 -4.84 -17.05 -6.95
N LYS A 122 -6.10 -17.46 -6.75
CA LYS A 122 -6.45 -18.50 -5.77
C LYS A 122 -5.91 -19.89 -6.11
N GLU A 123 -5.44 -20.12 -7.33
CA GLU A 123 -4.86 -21.38 -7.78
C GLU A 123 -3.32 -21.38 -7.63
N ASN A 124 -2.76 -20.35 -6.98
CA ASN A 124 -1.33 -20.13 -6.85
C ASN A 124 -0.61 -19.94 -8.19
N ASN A 125 -1.31 -19.47 -9.23
CA ASN A 125 -0.63 -18.97 -10.43
C ASN A 125 -0.28 -17.50 -10.21
N LEU A 126 0.84 -17.09 -10.82
CA LEU A 126 1.29 -15.71 -10.77
C LEU A 126 1.02 -15.04 -12.11
N TRP A 127 0.12 -14.07 -12.11
CA TRP A 127 -0.15 -13.20 -13.25
C TRP A 127 0.90 -12.10 -13.31
N ILE A 128 1.50 -11.92 -14.48
CA ILE A 128 2.64 -11.02 -14.65
C ILE A 128 2.31 -9.99 -15.72
N GLY A 129 2.25 -8.73 -15.29
CA GLY A 129 2.04 -7.59 -16.17
C GLY A 129 3.38 -7.08 -16.68
N THR A 130 3.52 -7.02 -18.00
CA THR A 130 4.73 -6.52 -18.67
C THR A 130 4.40 -5.37 -19.59
N HIS A 131 5.44 -4.72 -20.14
CA HIS A 131 5.26 -3.69 -21.16
C HIS A 131 4.61 -4.23 -22.45
N ASN A 132 4.71 -5.54 -22.70
CA ASN A 132 4.30 -6.18 -23.95
C ASN A 132 3.17 -7.22 -23.75
N GLY A 133 2.39 -7.04 -22.70
CA GLY A 133 1.20 -7.81 -22.41
C GLY A 133 1.24 -8.58 -21.10
N LEU A 134 0.33 -9.54 -21.01
CA LEU A 134 0.06 -10.35 -19.82
C LEU A 134 0.65 -11.75 -19.97
N TYR A 135 1.28 -12.23 -18.91
CA TYR A 135 1.82 -13.57 -18.79
C TYR A 135 1.23 -14.25 -17.55
N VAL A 136 1.25 -15.58 -17.52
CA VAL A 136 0.96 -16.38 -16.34
C VAL A 136 2.12 -17.31 -16.08
N LEU A 137 2.58 -17.38 -14.83
CA LEU A 137 3.53 -18.36 -14.34
C LEU A 137 2.78 -19.38 -13.50
N HIS A 138 2.79 -20.64 -13.96
CA HIS A 138 2.31 -21.77 -13.21
C HIS A 138 3.38 -22.17 -12.19
N LYS A 139 3.20 -21.80 -10.92
CA LYS A 139 4.25 -21.99 -9.89
C LYS A 139 4.61 -23.46 -9.65
N GLU A 140 3.69 -24.39 -9.90
CA GLU A 140 3.92 -25.84 -9.72
C GLU A 140 4.86 -26.41 -10.78
N THR A 141 4.65 -26.05 -12.06
CA THR A 141 5.46 -26.53 -13.20
C THR A 141 6.64 -25.60 -13.51
N ASP A 142 6.61 -24.38 -12.96
CA ASP A 142 7.54 -23.29 -13.25
C ASP A 142 7.57 -22.90 -14.73
N GLU A 143 6.42 -23.06 -15.39
CA GLU A 143 6.18 -22.72 -16.79
C GLU A 143 5.50 -21.35 -16.94
N ILE A 144 6.00 -20.57 -17.90
CA ILE A 144 5.46 -19.25 -18.26
C ILE A 144 4.71 -19.34 -19.59
N GLU A 145 3.46 -18.90 -19.58
CA GLU A 145 2.64 -18.75 -20.78
C GLU A 145 2.34 -17.27 -21.04
N LYS A 146 2.41 -16.85 -22.31
CA LYS A 146 1.92 -15.54 -22.75
C LYS A 146 0.43 -15.63 -23.05
N ILE A 147 -0.37 -14.78 -22.42
CA ILE A 147 -1.81 -14.70 -22.68
C ILE A 147 -2.03 -14.03 -24.04
N ILE A 148 -2.53 -14.81 -25.00
CA ILE A 148 -2.85 -14.33 -26.34
C ILE A 148 -4.30 -13.85 -26.38
N SER A 149 -4.50 -12.54 -26.27
CA SER A 149 -5.81 -11.89 -26.45
C SER A 149 -5.67 -10.67 -27.37
N PRO A 150 -6.53 -10.49 -28.39
CA PRO A 150 -6.49 -9.32 -29.27
C PRO A 150 -6.54 -7.98 -28.52
N LEU A 151 -7.17 -7.96 -27.35
CA LEU A 151 -7.30 -6.78 -26.50
C LEU A 151 -6.04 -6.47 -25.70
N LEU A 152 -5.29 -7.50 -25.31
CA LEU A 152 -4.12 -7.38 -24.43
C LEU A 152 -2.79 -7.47 -25.19
N GLN A 153 -2.84 -7.79 -26.49
CA GLN A 153 -1.65 -7.80 -27.34
C GLN A 153 -1.00 -6.41 -27.37
N VAL A 154 0.27 -6.36 -27.01
CA VAL A 154 1.09 -5.14 -27.04
C VAL A 154 0.46 -4.02 -26.20
N SER A 155 -0.04 -4.38 -25.01
CA SER A 155 -0.51 -3.43 -24.01
C SER A 155 0.48 -3.38 -22.85
N ASN A 156 0.84 -2.17 -22.42
CA ASN A 156 1.65 -1.96 -21.24
C ASN A 156 0.75 -2.18 -20.00
N VAL A 157 0.86 -3.36 -19.40
CA VAL A 157 0.03 -3.76 -18.25
C VAL A 157 0.61 -3.13 -16.99
N GLU A 158 -0.10 -2.17 -16.41
CA GLU A 158 0.36 -1.41 -15.24
C GLU A 158 -0.23 -1.95 -13.93
N SER A 159 -1.40 -2.59 -14.00
CA SER A 159 -2.09 -3.13 -12.83
C SER A 159 -2.82 -4.43 -13.13
N ILE A 160 -2.75 -5.38 -12.20
CA ILE A 160 -3.52 -6.61 -12.20
C ILE A 160 -4.15 -6.76 -10.82
N LEU A 161 -5.42 -7.15 -10.78
CA LEU A 161 -6.14 -7.46 -9.57
C LEU A 161 -6.91 -8.76 -9.79
N TYR A 162 -6.56 -9.79 -9.04
CA TYR A 162 -7.42 -10.96 -8.87
C TYR A 162 -8.38 -10.68 -7.71
N ALA A 163 -9.62 -10.32 -8.04
CA ALA A 163 -10.61 -9.89 -7.07
C ALA A 163 -11.18 -11.06 -6.26
N SER A 164 -11.76 -10.76 -5.10
CA SER A 164 -12.32 -11.75 -4.17
C SER A 164 -13.43 -12.60 -4.79
N ASN A 165 -14.17 -12.01 -5.74
CA ASN A 165 -15.21 -12.67 -6.53
C ASN A 165 -14.67 -13.62 -7.62
N GLY A 166 -13.36 -13.70 -7.80
CA GLY A 166 -12.69 -14.56 -8.78
C GLY A 166 -12.46 -13.92 -10.14
N ASP A 167 -12.85 -12.67 -10.33
CA ASP A 167 -12.57 -11.95 -11.57
C ASP A 167 -11.13 -11.47 -11.61
N LEU A 168 -10.56 -11.49 -12.80
CA LEU A 168 -9.25 -10.92 -13.06
C LEU A 168 -9.40 -9.60 -13.80
N TRP A 169 -9.02 -8.52 -13.15
CA TRP A 169 -8.96 -7.18 -13.73
C TRP A 169 -7.54 -6.87 -14.18
N VAL A 170 -7.42 -6.29 -15.37
CA VAL A 170 -6.15 -5.92 -16.00
C VAL A 170 -6.26 -4.48 -16.46
N GLY A 171 -5.53 -3.59 -15.79
CA GLY A 171 -5.37 -2.20 -16.19
C GLY A 171 -4.14 -2.03 -17.07
N SER A 172 -4.31 -1.42 -18.23
CA SER A 172 -3.23 -1.08 -19.14
C SER A 172 -3.33 0.35 -19.66
N ASN A 173 -2.32 0.77 -20.40
CA ASN A 173 -2.33 2.04 -21.13
C ASN A 173 -3.37 2.13 -22.27
N LYS A 174 -4.06 1.03 -22.59
CA LYS A 174 -5.08 0.96 -23.63
C LYS A 174 -6.48 0.68 -23.10
N GLY A 175 -6.63 0.36 -21.81
CA GLY A 175 -7.94 0.06 -21.27
C GLY A 175 -7.94 -0.68 -19.96
N LEU A 176 -9.15 -0.80 -19.42
CA LEU A 176 -9.51 -1.74 -18.38
C LEU A 176 -10.11 -2.98 -19.02
N PHE A 177 -9.53 -4.13 -18.72
CA PHE A 177 -10.00 -5.43 -19.19
C PHE A 177 -10.38 -6.31 -18.00
N ARG A 178 -11.42 -7.12 -18.18
CA ARG A 178 -11.89 -8.05 -17.15
C ARG A 178 -12.06 -9.43 -17.74
N ARG A 179 -11.53 -10.45 -17.06
CA ARG A 179 -11.88 -11.84 -17.29
C ARG A 179 -12.76 -12.29 -16.13
N LYS A 180 -14.04 -12.52 -16.42
CA LYS A 180 -15.00 -13.00 -15.42
C LYS A 180 -14.59 -14.38 -14.89
N ALA A 181 -14.90 -14.66 -13.63
CA ALA A 181 -14.68 -15.97 -13.02
C ALA A 181 -15.25 -17.09 -13.90
N GLY A 182 -14.46 -18.13 -14.16
CA GLY A 182 -14.82 -19.25 -15.05
C GLY A 182 -14.72 -18.95 -16.56
N SER A 183 -14.53 -17.69 -16.97
CA SER A 183 -14.27 -17.34 -18.37
C SER A 183 -12.79 -17.51 -18.73
N ARG A 184 -12.56 -17.83 -20.01
CA ARG A 184 -11.23 -17.86 -20.63
C ARG A 184 -10.90 -16.58 -21.42
N THR A 185 -11.90 -15.74 -21.67
CA THR A 185 -11.75 -14.54 -22.49
C THR A 185 -11.76 -13.28 -21.64
N PHE A 186 -11.06 -12.26 -22.12
CA PHE A 186 -11.11 -10.92 -21.56
C PHE A 186 -12.11 -10.07 -22.33
N ASP A 187 -12.89 -9.28 -21.60
CA ASP A 187 -13.76 -8.25 -22.13
C ASP A 187 -13.15 -6.86 -21.89
N CYS A 188 -13.39 -5.92 -22.79
CA CYS A 188 -13.00 -4.53 -22.61
C CYS A 188 -14.10 -3.79 -21.83
N GLU A 189 -13.77 -3.32 -20.63
CA GLU A 189 -14.70 -2.60 -19.75
C GLU A 189 -14.69 -1.10 -20.02
N LYS A 190 -13.49 -0.53 -20.21
CA LYS A 190 -13.27 0.89 -20.48
C LYS A 190 -12.04 1.09 -21.37
N ASN A 191 -12.12 2.03 -22.31
CA ASN A 191 -11.00 2.44 -23.14
C ASN A 191 -10.36 3.73 -22.58
N MET A 192 -9.43 3.57 -21.65
CA MET A 192 -8.76 4.64 -20.90
C MET A 192 -7.42 4.14 -20.36
N ASP A 193 -6.49 5.05 -20.08
CA ASP A 193 -5.19 4.70 -19.50
C ASP A 193 -5.32 4.42 -18.00
N ILE A 194 -5.25 3.15 -17.62
CA ILE A 194 -5.39 2.67 -16.25
C ILE A 194 -4.02 2.53 -15.58
N LYS A 195 -3.88 3.12 -14.39
CA LYS A 195 -2.65 3.05 -13.58
C LYS A 195 -2.74 2.07 -12.43
N SER A 196 -3.90 1.96 -11.80
CA SER A 196 -4.09 1.09 -10.64
C SER A 196 -5.50 0.55 -10.57
N VAL A 197 -5.65 -0.70 -10.16
CA VAL A 197 -6.94 -1.32 -9.87
C VAL A 197 -6.81 -2.01 -8.52
N VAL A 198 -7.67 -1.68 -7.56
CA VAL A 198 -7.66 -2.26 -6.22
C VAL A 198 -9.07 -2.59 -5.76
N GLU A 199 -9.22 -3.68 -5.03
CA GLU A 199 -10.47 -4.02 -4.35
C GLU A 199 -10.43 -3.49 -2.92
N ASP A 200 -11.50 -2.83 -2.49
CA ASP A 200 -11.66 -2.41 -1.12
C ASP A 200 -12.31 -3.48 -0.22
N ARG A 201 -12.32 -3.24 1.09
CA ARG A 201 -12.91 -4.18 2.07
C ARG A 201 -14.41 -4.42 1.90
N LYS A 202 -15.12 -3.59 1.12
CA LYS A 202 -16.54 -3.77 0.79
C LYS A 202 -16.73 -4.47 -0.57
N GLY A 203 -15.65 -4.92 -1.20
CA GLY A 203 -15.67 -5.57 -2.51
C GLY A 203 -15.89 -4.61 -3.67
N GLN A 204 -15.71 -3.30 -3.46
CA GLN A 204 -15.78 -2.31 -4.54
C GLN A 204 -14.43 -2.23 -5.25
N ILE A 205 -14.47 -2.06 -6.56
CA ILE A 205 -13.26 -2.00 -7.39
C ILE A 205 -12.94 -0.55 -7.68
N TRP A 206 -11.84 -0.06 -7.11
CA TRP A 206 -11.32 1.29 -7.35
C TRP A 206 -10.32 1.27 -8.48
N ILE A 207 -10.51 2.18 -9.44
CA ILE A 207 -9.77 2.23 -10.70
C ILE A 207 -9.18 3.63 -10.84
N GLY A 208 -7.85 3.69 -10.82
CA GLY A 208 -7.08 4.90 -10.99
C GLY A 208 -6.66 5.07 -12.44
N THR A 209 -6.79 6.28 -12.96
CA THR A 209 -6.47 6.61 -14.35
C THR A 209 -5.34 7.64 -14.45
N TRP A 210 -4.76 7.77 -15.65
CA TRP A 210 -3.74 8.79 -15.92
C TRP A 210 -4.30 10.22 -15.80
N GLU A 211 -5.44 10.51 -16.42
CA GLU A 211 -6.00 11.88 -16.51
C GLU A 211 -7.54 11.94 -16.59
N GLN A 212 -8.23 10.83 -16.29
CA GLN A 212 -9.68 10.69 -16.40
C GLN A 212 -10.36 10.47 -15.03
N GLY A 213 -9.68 10.91 -13.97
CA GLY A 213 -10.17 10.86 -12.60
C GLY A 213 -10.01 9.50 -11.94
N LEU A 214 -10.77 9.32 -10.87
CA LEU A 214 -10.90 8.06 -10.16
C LEU A 214 -12.27 7.45 -10.48
N LEU A 215 -12.32 6.15 -10.71
CA LEU A 215 -13.57 5.42 -10.87
C LEU A 215 -13.74 4.41 -9.74
N ARG A 216 -14.99 4.15 -9.37
CA ARG A 216 -15.39 3.04 -8.50
C ARG A 216 -16.40 2.20 -9.25
N TYR A 217 -16.15 0.90 -9.36
CA TYR A 217 -17.11 -0.07 -9.85
C TYR A 217 -17.72 -0.86 -8.69
N SER A 218 -19.05 -0.92 -8.65
CA SER A 218 -19.82 -1.72 -7.69
C SER A 218 -20.22 -3.03 -8.36
N PRO A 219 -19.61 -4.19 -8.01
CA PRO A 219 -19.99 -5.47 -8.61
C PRO A 219 -21.43 -5.89 -8.32
N GLN A 220 -22.02 -5.42 -7.21
CA GLN A 220 -23.39 -5.73 -6.83
C GLN A 220 -24.42 -5.01 -7.71
N GLU A 221 -24.11 -3.76 -8.07
CA GLU A 221 -25.00 -2.91 -8.87
C GLU A 221 -24.63 -2.94 -10.37
N GLU A 222 -23.46 -3.46 -10.70
CA GLU A 222 -22.82 -3.38 -12.01
C GLU A 222 -22.69 -1.94 -12.54
N LEU A 223 -22.54 -0.97 -11.62
CA LEU A 223 -22.43 0.46 -11.93
C LEU A 223 -21.02 1.01 -11.70
N TYR A 224 -20.67 2.01 -12.51
CA TYR A 224 -19.47 2.81 -12.37
C TYR A 224 -19.83 4.20 -11.83
N TYR A 225 -19.12 4.63 -10.79
CA TYR A 225 -19.16 5.97 -10.23
C TYR A 225 -17.85 6.69 -10.58
N THR A 226 -17.94 7.94 -11.01
CA THR A 226 -16.79 8.75 -11.39
C THR A 226 -16.57 9.85 -10.36
N TYR A 227 -15.31 10.05 -9.99
CA TYR A 227 -14.86 11.11 -9.10
C TYR A 227 -13.96 12.03 -9.91
N ASP A 228 -14.59 13.04 -10.52
CA ASP A 228 -13.91 14.04 -11.33
C ASP A 228 -13.36 15.17 -10.45
N GLY A 229 -12.25 15.77 -10.88
CA GLY A 229 -11.69 16.95 -10.23
C GLY A 229 -11.05 16.67 -8.86
N ILE A 230 -10.69 15.40 -8.57
CA ILE A 230 -9.98 15.02 -7.34
C ILE A 230 -8.63 15.75 -7.18
N ASN A 231 -8.06 16.26 -8.27
CA ASN A 231 -6.91 17.16 -8.32
C ASN A 231 -6.92 17.92 -9.67
N PRO A 232 -6.11 19.00 -9.83
CA PRO A 232 -6.10 19.78 -11.07
C PRO A 232 -5.72 18.99 -12.34
N GLY A 233 -4.97 17.89 -12.21
CA GLY A 233 -4.63 17.01 -13.34
C GLY A 233 -5.60 15.84 -13.54
N ASN A 234 -6.64 15.74 -12.71
CA ASN A 234 -7.60 14.63 -12.71
C ASN A 234 -6.91 13.24 -12.74
N SER A 235 -5.77 13.10 -12.06
CA SER A 235 -4.93 11.89 -12.11
C SER A 235 -5.08 11.04 -10.85
N ALA A 236 -5.11 9.71 -10.99
CA ALA A 236 -5.14 8.76 -9.88
C ALA A 236 -4.21 7.58 -10.21
N HIS A 237 -2.97 7.63 -9.72
CA HIS A 237 -1.91 6.69 -10.12
C HIS A 237 -1.75 5.51 -9.17
N VAL A 238 -1.98 5.73 -7.88
CA VAL A 238 -1.87 4.70 -6.85
C VAL A 238 -3.02 4.88 -5.89
N ILE A 239 -3.66 3.78 -5.52
CA ILE A 239 -4.81 3.78 -4.62
C ILE A 239 -4.52 2.87 -3.43
N PHE A 240 -4.84 3.35 -2.24
CA PHE A 240 -4.69 2.59 -1.00
C PHE A 240 -5.89 2.86 -0.08
N GLN A 241 -6.47 1.81 0.51
CA GLN A 241 -7.49 1.96 1.53
C GLN A 241 -6.87 1.84 2.93
N ASP A 242 -7.12 2.83 3.80
CA ASP A 242 -6.70 2.77 5.20
C ASP A 242 -7.68 1.96 6.08
N GLU A 243 -7.31 1.73 7.34
CA GLU A 243 -8.13 0.95 8.27
C GLU A 243 -9.50 1.55 8.59
N ALA A 244 -9.62 2.88 8.48
CA ALA A 244 -10.86 3.60 8.67
C ALA A 244 -11.74 3.60 7.40
N GLY A 245 -11.27 2.98 6.31
CA GLY A 245 -11.98 2.88 5.05
C GLY A 245 -11.83 4.10 4.14
N ASN A 246 -10.96 5.06 4.47
CA ASN A 246 -10.67 6.18 3.57
C ASN A 246 -9.82 5.71 2.39
N ILE A 247 -9.98 6.38 1.26
CA ILE A 247 -9.20 6.10 0.06
C ILE A 247 -8.12 7.16 -0.11
N TRP A 248 -6.87 6.72 -0.10
CA TRP A 248 -5.69 7.52 -0.37
C TRP A 248 -5.29 7.37 -1.83
N ILE A 249 -5.06 8.50 -2.50
CA ILE A 249 -4.83 8.56 -3.95
C ILE A 249 -3.54 9.31 -4.20
N GLY A 250 -2.52 8.59 -4.67
CA GLY A 250 -1.30 9.19 -5.21
C GLY A 250 -1.59 9.77 -6.59
N THR A 251 -1.28 11.04 -6.79
CA THR A 251 -1.58 11.78 -8.03
C THR A 251 -0.28 12.12 -8.77
N TRP A 252 -0.37 12.28 -10.09
CA TRP A 252 0.75 12.76 -10.87
C TRP A 252 0.93 14.27 -10.67
N ARG A 253 2.07 14.69 -10.12
CA ARG A 253 2.46 16.09 -9.86
C ARG A 253 1.66 16.86 -8.80
N TYR A 254 0.54 16.34 -8.30
CA TYR A 254 -0.30 17.05 -7.32
C TYR A 254 -0.25 16.44 -5.91
N GLY A 255 0.67 15.52 -5.65
CA GLY A 255 0.89 14.92 -4.34
C GLY A 255 -0.16 13.87 -3.99
N LEU A 256 -0.67 13.92 -2.76
CA LEU A 256 -1.54 12.90 -2.16
C LEU A 256 -2.90 13.50 -1.84
N VAL A 257 -3.96 12.83 -2.28
CA VAL A 257 -5.36 13.19 -1.99
C VAL A 257 -5.95 12.13 -1.07
N LYS A 258 -6.73 12.56 -0.06
CA LYS A 258 -7.47 11.68 0.82
C LYS A 258 -8.96 11.89 0.60
N LEU A 259 -9.65 10.84 0.18
CA LEU A 259 -11.11 10.80 0.07
C LEU A 259 -11.72 10.22 1.34
N ILE A 260 -12.46 11.05 2.05
CA ILE A 260 -13.23 10.70 3.25
C ILE A 260 -14.66 10.40 2.81
N ASN A 261 -15.31 9.42 3.44
CA ASN A 261 -16.63 8.93 3.06
C ASN A 261 -16.74 8.63 1.55
N PRO A 262 -15.90 7.71 1.04
CA PRO A 262 -15.71 7.54 -0.39
C PRO A 262 -16.96 7.03 -1.14
N TYR A 263 -18.05 6.68 -0.46
CA TYR A 263 -19.27 6.15 -1.05
C TYR A 263 -20.41 7.19 -1.12
N ASP A 264 -20.21 8.38 -0.56
CA ASP A 264 -21.21 9.45 -0.54
C ASP A 264 -21.09 10.26 -1.85
N SER A 265 -21.54 9.67 -2.96
CA SER A 265 -21.60 10.30 -4.29
C SER A 265 -23.04 10.47 -4.75
#